data_AF-A0A6I0E0B4-F1
#
_entry.id   AF-A0A6I0E0B4-F1
#
_cell.length_a   1.000
_cell.length_b   1.000
_cell.length_c   1.000
_cell.angle_alpha   90.00
_cell.angle_beta   90.00
_cell.angle_gamma   90.00
#
_symmetry.space_group_name_H-M   'P 1'
#
loop_
_entity.id
_entity.type
_entity.pdbx_description
1 polymer ?
#
loop_
_entity_poly.entity_id
_entity_poly.type
_entity_poly.pdbx_seq_one_letter_code
_entity_poly.pdbx_strand_id
1 'polypeptide(L)'
;MLTVVIIMISGILVGYLIRSFGKLVKVNDKLTTWAIYALLFLMGIGIGANKVIMNSLHTLGLKALIISLGGVAGSILLGWLTYRVFFKKTE
;
A
#
# COMPACT_ATOMS: atom_id res chain seq x y z
N MET A 1 -7.25 -7.67 16.46
CA MET A 1 -6.33 -6.54 16.17
C MET A 1 -4.91 -6.86 16.61
N LEU A 2 -4.66 -7.15 17.90
CA LEU A 2 -3.33 -7.54 18.40
C LEU A 2 -2.73 -8.75 17.65
N THR A 3 -3.54 -9.76 17.32
CA THR A 3 -3.09 -10.94 16.56
C THR A 3 -2.53 -10.57 15.18
N VAL A 4 -3.14 -9.60 14.49
CA VAL A 4 -2.66 -9.13 13.19
C VAL A 4 -1.31 -8.43 13.35
N VAL A 5 -1.18 -7.59 14.38
CA VAL A 5 0.08 -6.91 14.69
C VAL A 5 1.20 -7.92 14.99
N ILE A 6 0.91 -8.97 15.78
CA ILE A 6 1.89 -10.02 16.08
C ILE A 6 2.34 -10.73 14.81
N ILE A 7 1.41 -11.08 13.91
CA ILE A 7 1.73 -11.73 12.62
C ILE A 7 2.56 -10.82 11.72
N MET A 8 2.29 -9.51 11.71
CA MET A 8 3.10 -8.55 10.96
C MET A 8 4.52 -8.46 11.51
N ILE A 9 4.67 -8.35 12.83
CA ILE A 9 5.98 -8.28 13.48
C ILE A 9 6.78 -9.57 13.24
N SER A 10 6.15 -10.74 13.39
CA SER A 10 6.81 -12.02 13.13
C SER A 10 7.22 -12.14 11.66
N GLY A 11 6.37 -11.71 10.73
CA GLY A 11 6.69 -11.67 9.29
C GLY A 11 7.90 -10.81 8.97
N ILE A 12 8.01 -9.63 9.60
CA ILE A 12 9.18 -8.75 9.45
C ILE A 12 10.44 -9.39 10.02
N LEU A 13 10.36 -10.03 11.20
CA LEU A 13 11.50 -10.71 11.82
C LEU A 13 12.01 -11.84 10.92
N VAL A 14 11.10 -12.67 10.41
CA VAL A 14 11.41 -13.78 9.50
C VAL A 14 12.01 -13.24 8.19
N GLY A 15 11.42 -12.18 7.63
CA GLY A 15 11.95 -11.51 6.44
C GLY A 15 13.36 -10.95 6.63
N TYR A 16 13.66 -10.41 7.82
CA TYR A 16 14.99 -9.90 8.16
C TYR A 16 16.03 -11.03 8.24
N LEU A 17 15.68 -12.17 8.85
CA LEU A 17 16.57 -13.33 8.96
C LEU A 17 16.91 -13.95 7.60
N ILE A 18 15.92 -14.00 6.69
CA ILE A 18 16.04 -14.61 5.36
C ILE A 18 16.74 -13.67 4.35
N ARG A 19 16.87 -12.38 4.65
CA ARG A 19 17.51 -11.36 3.77
C ARG A 19 18.92 -11.74 3.31
N SER A 20 19.67 -12.50 4.10
CA SER A 20 21.02 -12.96 3.75
C SER A 20 21.06 -13.89 2.54
N PHE A 21 19.97 -14.61 2.25
CA PHE A 21 19.88 -15.58 1.15
C PHE A 21 19.33 -14.92 -0.13
N GLY A 22 20.21 -14.32 -0.94
CA GLY A 22 19.82 -13.59 -2.16
C GLY A 22 18.98 -14.36 -3.19
N LYS A 23 19.05 -15.71 -3.21
CA LYS A 23 18.16 -16.55 -4.06
C LYS A 23 16.71 -16.56 -3.56
N LEU A 24 16.50 -16.64 -2.24
CA LEU A 24 15.17 -16.63 -1.63
C LEU A 24 14.50 -15.25 -1.78
N VAL A 25 15.27 -14.17 -1.70
CA VAL A 25 14.77 -12.80 -1.91
C VAL A 25 14.21 -12.63 -3.33
N LYS A 26 14.90 -13.13 -4.36
CA LYS A 26 14.42 -13.05 -5.76
C LYS A 26 13.15 -13.88 -6.00
N VAL A 27 13.04 -15.05 -5.37
CA VAL A 27 11.82 -15.87 -5.45
C VAL A 27 10.67 -15.16 -4.73
N ASN A 28 10.93 -14.59 -3.56
CA ASN A 28 9.94 -13.85 -2.78
C ASN A 28 9.41 -12.63 -3.54
N ASP A 29 10.26 -11.89 -4.24
CA ASP A 29 9.86 -10.75 -5.08
C ASP A 29 8.88 -11.17 -6.19
N LYS A 30 9.21 -12.24 -6.92
CA LYS A 30 8.35 -12.79 -7.97
C LYS A 30 7.03 -13.33 -7.40
N LEU A 31 7.09 -14.01 -6.25
CA LEU A 31 5.90 -14.55 -5.57
C LEU A 31 4.99 -13.42 -5.07
N THR A 32 5.56 -12.36 -4.50
CA THR A 32 4.81 -11.19 -4.01
C THR A 32 4.11 -10.49 -5.16
N THR A 33 4.80 -10.32 -6.30
CA THR A 33 4.19 -9.74 -7.50
C THR A 33 2.99 -10.55 -7.99
N TRP A 34 3.13 -11.89 -8.07
CA TRP A 34 2.01 -12.78 -8.41
C TRP A 34 0.88 -12.72 -7.39
N ALA A 35 1.20 -12.65 -6.09
CA ALA A 35 0.21 -12.51 -5.03
C ALA A 35 -0.56 -11.19 -5.15
N ILE A 36 0.11 -10.07 -5.45
CA ILE A 36 -0.54 -8.77 -5.69
C ILE A 36 -1.52 -8.88 -6.85
N TYR A 37 -1.13 -9.47 -7.98
CA TYR A 37 -2.06 -9.66 -9.10
C TYR A 37 -3.26 -10.53 -8.73
N ALA A 38 -3.03 -11.64 -8.02
CA ALA A 38 -4.12 -12.50 -7.54
C ALA A 38 -5.05 -11.74 -6.58
N LEU A 39 -4.49 -10.97 -5.64
CA LEU A 39 -5.26 -10.17 -4.68
C LEU A 39 -6.06 -9.07 -5.38
N LEU A 40 -5.47 -8.35 -6.33
CA LEU A 40 -6.18 -7.32 -7.12
C LEU A 40 -7.32 -7.94 -7.93
N PHE A 41 -7.11 -9.12 -8.51
CA PHE A 41 -8.14 -9.84 -9.24
C PHE A 41 -9.30 -10.28 -8.32
N LEU A 42 -8.98 -10.93 -7.20
CA LEU A 42 -9.98 -11.32 -6.19
C LEU A 42 -10.73 -10.11 -5.63
N MET A 43 -10.03 -9.01 -5.36
CA MET A 43 -10.62 -7.76 -4.89
C MET A 43 -11.59 -7.19 -5.93
N GLY A 44 -11.20 -7.19 -7.21
CA GLY A 44 -12.07 -6.77 -8.31
C GLY A 44 -13.36 -7.58 -8.39
N ILE A 45 -13.26 -8.92 -8.30
CA ILE A 45 -14.43 -9.81 -8.28
C ILE A 45 -15.30 -9.54 -7.04
N GLY A 46 -14.70 -9.44 -5.86
CA GLY A 46 -15.42 -9.24 -4.61
C GLY A 46 -16.19 -7.91 -4.58
N ILE A 47 -15.58 -6.85 -5.09
CA ILE A 47 -16.23 -5.53 -5.23
C ILE A 47 -17.31 -5.59 -6.33
N GLY A 48 -17.02 -6.24 -7.46
CA GLY A 48 -17.91 -6.34 -8.60
C GLY A 48 -19.20 -7.13 -8.32
N ALA A 49 -19.10 -8.21 -7.55
CA ALA A 49 -20.24 -9.05 -7.17
C ALA A 49 -21.14 -8.41 -6.09
N ASN A 50 -20.64 -7.41 -5.37
CA ASN A 50 -21.38 -6.76 -4.31
C ASN A 50 -22.28 -5.64 -4.86
N LYS A 51 -23.59 -5.93 -5.01
CA LYS A 51 -24.57 -4.98 -5.56
C LYS A 51 -24.67 -3.67 -4.76
N VAL A 52 -24.43 -3.68 -3.45
CA VAL A 52 -24.47 -2.47 -2.60
C VAL A 52 -23.32 -1.53 -2.97
N ILE A 53 -22.12 -2.10 -3.12
CA ILE A 53 -20.93 -1.34 -3.52
C ILE A 53 -21.08 -0.87 -4.97
N MET A 54 -21.51 -1.76 -5.87
CA MET A 54 -21.72 -1.45 -7.29
C MET A 54 -22.73 -0.32 -7.51
N ASN A 55 -23.87 -0.34 -6.80
CA ASN A 55 -24.88 0.72 -6.92
C ASN A 55 -24.42 2.04 -6.29
N SER A 56 -23.53 1.96 -5.30
CA SER A 56 -22.95 3.14 -4.64
C SER A 56 -21.61 3.58 -5.24
N LEU A 57 -21.13 2.94 -6.32
CA LEU A 57 -19.81 3.18 -6.90
C LEU A 57 -19.60 4.63 -7.28
N HIS A 58 -20.63 5.31 -7.76
CA HIS A 58 -20.52 6.73 -8.10
C HIS A 58 -20.16 7.57 -6.87
N THR A 59 -20.86 7.35 -5.75
CA THR A 59 -20.61 8.09 -4.50
C THR A 59 -19.31 7.65 -3.82
N LEU A 60 -19.04 6.35 -3.79
CA LEU A 60 -17.84 5.78 -3.17
C LEU A 60 -16.59 6.11 -3.99
N GLY A 61 -16.69 6.06 -5.31
CA GLY A 61 -15.65 6.41 -6.25
C GLY A 61 -15.29 7.89 -6.20
N LEU A 62 -16.29 8.80 -6.16
CA LEU A 62 -16.02 10.22 -5.95
C LEU A 62 -15.35 10.51 -4.61
N LYS A 63 -15.84 9.90 -3.52
CA LYS A 63 -15.19 10.01 -2.20
C LYS A 63 -13.75 9.50 -2.25
N ALA A 64 -13.53 8.32 -2.82
CA ALA A 64 -12.20 7.73 -2.95
C ALA A 64 -11.27 8.61 -3.78
N LEU A 65 -11.75 9.23 -4.86
CA LEU A 65 -11.00 10.14 -5.70
C LEU A 65 -10.58 11.41 -4.94
N ILE A 66 -11.52 12.04 -4.23
CA ILE A 66 -11.23 13.23 -3.41
C ILE A 66 -10.20 12.90 -2.32
N ILE A 67 -10.39 11.78 -1.62
CA ILE A 67 -9.45 11.35 -0.57
C ILE A 67 -8.07 11.04 -1.15
N SER A 68 -8.02 10.36 -2.30
CA SER A 68 -6.75 10.01 -2.96
C SER A 68 -6.01 11.24 -3.44
N LEU A 69 -6.70 12.17 -4.11
CA LEU A 69 -6.11 13.43 -4.56
C LEU A 69 -5.67 14.30 -3.38
N GLY A 70 -6.50 14.42 -2.34
CA GLY A 70 -6.15 15.14 -1.13
C GLY A 70 -4.94 14.55 -0.41
N GLY A 71 -4.87 13.21 -0.31
CA GLY A 71 -3.75 12.50 0.29
C GLY A 71 -2.45 12.65 -0.51
N VAL A 72 -2.51 12.55 -1.84
CA VAL A 72 -1.36 12.77 -2.73
C VAL A 72 -0.90 14.22 -2.67
N ALA A 73 -1.81 15.19 -2.80
CA ALA A 73 -1.50 16.61 -2.71
C ALA A 73 -0.89 16.96 -1.34
N GLY A 74 -1.48 16.48 -0.25
CA GLY A 74 -0.94 16.67 1.10
C GLY A 74 0.45 16.05 1.27
N SER A 75 0.67 14.84 0.75
CA SER A 75 1.98 14.17 0.83
C SER A 75 3.05 14.94 0.05
N ILE A 76 2.72 15.44 -1.15
CA ILE A 76 3.63 16.26 -1.96
C ILE A 76 3.93 17.59 -1.25
N LEU A 77 2.91 18.27 -0.72
CA LEU A 77 3.06 19.55 -0.03
C LEU A 77 3.94 19.41 1.22
N LEU A 78 3.72 18.39 2.04
CA LEU A 78 4.54 18.12 3.23
C LEU A 78 5.96 17.71 2.86
N GLY A 79 6.13 16.88 1.82
CA GLY A 79 7.45 16.53 1.30
C GLY A 79 8.23 17.76 0.82
N TRP A 80 7.56 18.65 0.08
CA TRP A 80 8.15 19.91 -0.39
C TRP A 80 8.46 20.88 0.74
N LEU A 81 7.59 20.99 1.74
CA LEU A 81 7.82 21.81 2.93
C LEU A 81 9.03 21.29 3.70
N THR A 82 9.11 19.98 3.92
CA THR A 82 10.24 19.33 4.58
C THR A 82 11.53 19.60 3.82
N TYR A 83 11.51 19.47 2.49
CA TYR A 83 12.64 19.81 1.63
C TYR A 83 13.06 21.29 1.77
N ARG A 84 12.10 22.23 1.76
CA ARG A 84 12.43 23.66 1.90
C ARG A 84 12.95 24.05 3.28
N VAL A 85 12.40 23.49 4.36
CA VAL A 85 12.78 23.85 5.73
C VAL A 85 14.12 23.23 6.12
N PHE A 86 14.37 21.98 5.75
CA PHE A 86 15.58 21.25 6.17
C PHE A 86 16.71 21.28 5.14
N PHE A 87 16.42 21.27 3.83
CA PHE A 87 17.45 21.16 2.80
C PHE A 87 17.78 22.47 2.07
N LYS A 88 16.92 23.50 2.11
CA LYS A 88 17.14 24.77 1.38
C LYS A 88 17.82 25.88 2.21
N LYS A 89 18.32 25.59 3.41
CA LYS A 89 18.94 26.60 4.31
C LYS A 89 20.47 26.50 4.42
N THR A 90 21.11 25.74 3.54
CA THR A 90 22.56 25.52 3.52
C THR A 90 23.14 25.65 2.10
N GLU A 91 22.67 26.65 1.36
CA GLU A 91 23.46 27.39 0.35
C GLU A 91 23.34 28.88 0.68
#